data_AF-A0A8T5EG03-F1
#
_entry.id   AF-A0A8T5EG03-F1
#
_cell.length_a   1.000
_cell.length_b   1.000
_cell.length_c   1.000
_cell.angle_alpha   90.00
_cell.angle_beta   90.00
_cell.angle_gamma   90.00
#
_symmetry.space_group_name_H-M   'P 1'
#
loop_
_entity.id
_entity.type
_entity.pdbx_description
1 polymer ?
#
loop_
_entity_poly.entity_id
_entity_poly.type
_entity_poly.pdbx_seq_one_letter_code
_entity_poly.pdbx_strand_id
1 'polypeptide(L)'
;MSESVNDYATYITYALLIIAFAFAVWFIIKKGKENVAAAKEDAAPKVAGQDTLGGGAQNPETFDEPDDDALDEMGALLGEEDDQEDED
;
A
#
# COMPACT_ATOMS: atom_id res chain seq x y z
N MET A 1 24.21 59.32 5.55
CA MET A 1 23.31 58.77 6.59
C MET A 1 22.16 57.95 6.02
N SER A 2 21.77 58.08 4.73
CA SER A 2 20.71 57.26 4.14
C SER A 2 21.15 55.86 3.70
N GLU A 3 22.40 55.69 3.26
CA GLU A 3 22.92 54.40 2.75
C GLU A 3 22.95 53.30 3.83
N SER A 4 23.47 53.62 5.01
CA SER A 4 23.50 52.68 6.13
C SER A 4 22.10 52.27 6.60
N VAL A 5 21.14 53.19 6.58
CA VAL A 5 19.74 52.90 6.96
C VAL A 5 19.09 51.92 5.98
N ASN A 6 19.39 52.04 4.69
CA ASN A 6 18.92 51.08 3.69
C ASN A 6 19.54 49.69 3.87
N ASP A 7 20.84 49.61 4.18
CA ASP A 7 21.48 48.33 4.47
C ASP A 7 20.84 47.63 5.67
N TYR A 8 20.61 48.36 6.78
CA TYR A 8 19.90 47.80 7.93
C TYR A 8 18.48 47.35 7.59
N ALA A 9 17.74 48.12 6.77
CA ALA A 9 16.41 47.75 6.32
C ALA A 9 16.44 46.45 5.49
N THR A 10 17.42 46.29 4.61
CA THR A 10 17.64 45.07 3.83
C THR A 10 17.94 43.87 4.73
N TYR A 11 18.86 43.99 5.71
CA TYR A 11 19.16 42.91 6.66
C TYR A 11 17.95 42.53 7.52
N ILE A 12 17.20 43.51 8.02
CA ILE A 12 15.98 43.28 8.81
C ILE A 12 14.94 42.55 7.95
N THR A 13 14.77 42.95 6.69
CA THR A 13 13.82 42.32 5.77
C THR A 13 14.17 40.85 5.52
N TYR A 14 15.44 40.55 5.25
CA TYR A 14 15.90 39.16 5.07
C TYR A 14 15.77 38.33 6.36
N ALA A 15 16.06 38.91 7.52
CA ALA A 15 15.88 38.23 8.79
C ALA A 15 14.42 37.86 9.04
N LEU A 16 13.49 38.77 8.77
CA LEU A 16 12.05 38.51 8.87
C LEU A 16 11.60 37.45 7.86
N LEU A 17 12.14 37.47 6.64
CA LEU A 17 11.85 36.46 5.61
C LEU A 17 12.28 35.06 6.06
N ILE A 18 13.47 34.93 6.64
CA ILE A 18 13.98 33.65 7.15
C ILE A 18 13.10 33.14 8.29
N ILE A 19 12.69 34.01 9.21
CA ILE A 19 11.80 33.64 10.33
C ILE A 19 10.44 33.20 9.80
N ALA A 20 9.85 33.94 8.86
CA ALA A 20 8.58 33.59 8.24
C ALA A 20 8.66 32.26 7.50
N PHE A 21 9.75 32.02 6.76
CA PHE A 21 9.98 30.77 6.06
C PHE A 21 10.12 29.58 7.02
N ALA A 22 10.90 29.73 8.10
CA ALA A 22 11.04 28.71 9.14
C ALA A 22 9.69 28.38 9.79
N PHE A 23 8.86 29.40 10.03
CA PHE A 23 7.52 29.21 10.59
C PHE A 23 6.59 28.47 9.62
N ALA A 24 6.66 28.80 8.32
CA ALA A 24 5.90 28.11 7.29
C ALA A 24 6.30 26.63 7.17
N VAL A 25 7.60 26.34 7.15
CA VAL A 25 8.13 24.95 7.14
C VAL A 25 7.64 24.18 8.37
N TRP A 26 7.75 24.77 9.56
CA TRP A 26 7.26 24.14 10.79
C TRP A 26 5.75 23.88 10.75
N PHE A 27 4.97 24.85 10.27
CA PHE A 27 3.52 24.72 10.14
C PHE A 27 3.13 23.60 9.18
N ILE A 28 3.78 23.53 8.01
CA ILE A 28 3.56 22.47 7.01
C ILE A 28 3.91 21.11 7.59
N ILE A 29 5.05 20.96 8.27
CA ILE A 29 5.44 19.68 8.90
C ILE A 29 4.41 19.29 9.98
N LYS A 30 3.96 20.24 10.81
CA LYS A 30 2.97 19.98 11.87
C LYS A 30 1.62 19.51 11.28
N LYS A 31 1.13 20.17 10.23
CA LYS A 31 -0.10 19.80 9.53
C LYS A 31 0.05 18.51 8.71
N GLY A 32 1.20 18.32 8.09
CA GLY A 32 1.53 17.15 7.30
C GLY A 32 1.52 15.85 8.11
N LYS A 33 1.82 15.89 9.41
CA LYS A 33 1.74 14.71 10.29
C LYS A 33 0.33 14.09 10.37
N GLU A 34 -0.73 14.90 10.26
CA GLU A 34 -2.11 14.39 10.23
C GLU A 34 -2.40 13.67 8.91
N ASN A 35 -1.99 14.26 7.76
CA ASN A 35 -2.14 13.63 6.45
C ASN A 35 -1.22 12.41 6.24
N VAL A 36 -0.03 12.41 6.82
CA VAL A 36 0.91 11.28 6.76
C VAL A 36 0.41 10.11 7.61
N ALA A 37 -0.27 10.38 8.73
CA ALA A 37 -0.89 9.30 9.52
C ALA A 37 -2.01 8.62 8.73
N ALA A 38 -2.92 9.39 8.13
CA ALA A 38 -3.97 8.86 7.26
C ALA A 38 -3.40 8.13 6.02
N ALA A 39 -2.40 8.73 5.37
CA ALA A 39 -1.73 8.08 4.23
C ALA A 39 -0.96 6.82 4.62
N LYS A 40 -0.45 6.72 5.85
CA LYS A 40 0.24 5.52 6.36
C LYS A 40 -0.76 4.42 6.75
N GLU A 41 -1.96 4.79 7.18
CA GLU A 41 -3.07 3.86 7.41
C GLU A 41 -3.58 3.30 6.08
N ASP A 42 -3.82 4.16 5.07
CA ASP A 42 -4.23 3.74 3.73
C ASP A 42 -3.14 2.94 2.98
N ALA A 43 -1.86 3.25 3.21
CA ALA A 43 -0.73 2.54 2.63
C ALA A 43 -0.26 1.34 3.48
N ALA A 44 -0.93 1.04 4.60
CA ALA A 44 -0.63 -0.17 5.36
C ALA A 44 -0.91 -1.40 4.48
N PRO A 45 -0.06 -2.45 4.53
CA PRO A 45 -0.29 -3.66 3.76
C PRO A 45 -1.63 -4.25 4.19
N LYS A 46 -2.54 -4.42 3.23
CA LYS A 46 -3.87 -5.00 3.48
C LYS A 46 -3.69 -6.39 4.09
N VAL A 47 -4.07 -6.53 5.35
CA VAL A 47 -4.02 -7.82 6.06
C VAL A 47 -5.22 -8.64 5.59
N ALA A 48 -4.97 -9.87 5.12
CA ALA A 48 -6.03 -10.80 4.71
C ALA A 48 -7.05 -10.98 5.85
N GLY A 49 -8.34 -10.83 5.54
CA GLY A 49 -9.43 -10.92 6.52
C GLY A 49 -9.84 -9.60 7.20
N GLN A 50 -9.19 -8.47 6.90
CA GLN A 50 -9.66 -7.15 7.35
C GLN A 50 -10.57 -6.44 6.33
N ASP A 51 -10.67 -6.97 5.11
CA ASP A 51 -11.67 -6.50 4.14
C ASP A 51 -13.05 -7.09 4.52
N THR A 52 -14.09 -6.32 4.22
CA THR A 52 -15.50 -6.73 4.32
C THR A 52 -15.80 -8.01 3.53
N LEU A 53 -15.03 -8.28 2.47
CA LEU A 53 -15.07 -9.55 1.76
C LEU A 53 -14.29 -10.59 2.59
N GLY A 54 -15.02 -11.33 3.43
CA GLY A 54 -14.46 -12.44 4.19
C GLY A 54 -13.82 -13.42 3.22
N GLY A 55 -12.50 -13.61 3.31
CA GLY A 55 -11.68 -14.36 2.35
C GLY A 55 -11.94 -15.87 2.28
N GLY A 56 -13.17 -16.31 2.57
CA GLY A 56 -13.63 -17.66 2.30
C GLY A 56 -13.99 -17.83 0.83
N ALA A 57 -13.97 -19.08 0.37
CA ALA A 57 -14.53 -19.44 -0.90
C ALA A 57 -16.04 -19.13 -0.92
N GLN A 58 -16.56 -18.66 -2.06
CA GLN A 58 -17.99 -18.40 -2.22
C GLN A 58 -18.82 -19.68 -2.06
N ASN A 59 -18.26 -20.81 -2.52
CA ASN A 59 -18.81 -22.16 -2.39
C ASN A 59 -17.76 -23.06 -1.72
N PRO A 60 -17.69 -23.08 -0.38
CA PRO A 60 -16.75 -23.94 0.35
C PRO A 60 -16.99 -25.44 0.09
N GLU A 61 -18.21 -25.85 -0.24
CA GLU A 61 -18.61 -27.23 -0.54
C GLU A 61 -17.95 -27.81 -1.80
N THR A 62 -17.46 -26.98 -2.73
CA THR A 62 -16.68 -27.43 -3.90
C THR A 62 -15.34 -28.06 -3.49
N PHE A 63 -14.89 -27.85 -2.25
CA PHE A 63 -13.72 -28.51 -1.70
C PHE A 63 -14.03 -29.81 -0.96
N ASP A 64 -15.31 -30.14 -0.74
CA ASP A 64 -15.71 -31.38 -0.06
C ASP A 64 -15.63 -32.59 -0.99
N GLU A 65 -15.94 -32.41 -2.28
CA GLU A 65 -15.80 -33.43 -3.32
C GLU A 65 -15.30 -32.78 -4.63
N PRO A 66 -14.19 -33.28 -5.22
CA PRO A 66 -13.71 -32.80 -6.51
C PRO A 66 -14.72 -33.12 -7.62
N ASP A 67 -14.80 -32.26 -8.63
CA ASP A 67 -15.60 -32.52 -9.83
C ASP A 67 -14.87 -33.49 -10.78
N ASP A 68 -15.61 -34.01 -11.78
CA ASP A 68 -15.07 -34.97 -12.75
C ASP A 68 -13.85 -34.40 -13.50
N ASP A 69 -13.85 -33.10 -13.80
CA ASP A 69 -12.73 -32.42 -14.47
C ASP A 69 -11.47 -32.39 -13.57
N ALA A 70 -11.62 -32.14 -12.25
CA ALA A 70 -10.51 -32.22 -11.31
C ALA A 70 -10.03 -33.66 -11.09
N LEU A 71 -10.93 -34.65 -11.14
CA LEU A 71 -10.59 -36.06 -11.06
C LEU A 71 -9.75 -36.52 -12.26
N ASP A 72 -10.12 -36.10 -13.47
CA ASP A 72 -9.36 -36.37 -14.69
C ASP A 72 -7.96 -35.73 -14.64
N GLU A 73 -7.83 -34.48 -14.17
CA GLU A 73 -6.53 -33.83 -13.99
C GLU A 73 -5.66 -34.57 -12.94
N MET A 74 -6.28 -35.08 -11.88
CA MET A 74 -5.57 -35.90 -10.89
C MET A 74 -5.11 -37.23 -11.49
N GLY A 75 -5.93 -37.90 -12.30
CA GLY A 75 -5.57 -39.13 -13.02
C GLY A 75 -4.36 -38.93 -13.94
N ALA A 76 -4.33 -37.82 -14.69
CA ALA A 76 -3.20 -37.44 -15.52
C ALA A 76 -1.92 -37.18 -14.70
N LEU A 77 -2.04 -36.55 -13.51
CA LEU A 77 -0.93 -36.34 -12.58
C LEU A 77 -0.43 -37.64 -11.93
N LEU A 78 -1.32 -38.61 -11.75
CA LEU A 78 -1.04 -39.94 -11.19
C LEU A 78 -0.46 -40.92 -12.23
N GLY A 79 -0.47 -40.56 -13.52
CA GLY A 79 0.03 -41.41 -14.60
C GLY A 79 -0.93 -42.53 -15.00
N GLU A 80 -2.20 -42.47 -14.59
CA GLU A 80 -3.21 -43.50 -14.93
C GLU A 80 -3.57 -43.53 -16.42
N GLU A 81 -3.20 -42.48 -17.16
CA GLU A 81 -3.26 -42.44 -18.63
C GLU A 81 -2.15 -43.29 -19.28
N ASP A 82 -0.99 -43.43 -18.64
CA ASP A 82 0.15 -44.23 -19.13
C ASP A 82 -0.05 -45.73 -18.82
N ASP A 83 -0.74 -46.07 -17.72
CA ASP A 83 -0.97 -47.46 -17.29
C ASP A 83 -2.04 -48.21 -18.14
N GLN A 84 -2.89 -47.49 -18.88
CA GLN A 84 -3.94 -48.09 -19.73
C GLN A 84 -3.43 -48.61 -21.08
N GLU A 85 -2.20 -48.29 -21.49
CA GLU A 85 -1.61 -48.80 -22.74
C GLU A 85 -0.95 -50.20 -22.59
N ASP A 86 -0.83 -50.74 -21.37
CA ASP A 86 -0.06 -51.96 -21.07
C ASP A 86 -0.91 -53.23 -20.73
N GLU A 87 -2.25 -53.17 -20.79
CA GLU A 87 -3.13 -54.35 -20.59
C GLU A 87 -3.71 -54.89 -21.93
N ASP A 88 -2.89 -55.63 -22.71
CA ASP A 88 -3.29 -56.53 -23.82
C ASP A 88 -3.04 -58.02 -23.47
#